data_AF-A0A3D5YKH1-F1
#
_entry.id   AF-A0A3D5YKH1-F1
#
_cell.length_a   1.000
_cell.length_b   1.000
_cell.length_c   1.000
_cell.angle_alpha   90.00
_cell.angle_beta   90.00
_cell.angle_gamma   90.00
#
_symmetry.space_group_name_H-M   'P 1'
#
loop_
_entity.id
_entity.type
_entity.pdbx_description
1 polymer ?
#
loop_
_entity_poly.entity_id
_entity_poly.type
_entity_poly.pdbx_seq_one_letter_code
_entity_poly.pdbx_strand_id
1 'polypeptide(L)'
;LGSAEVVGLMCLKVFVDGNEERYEELKEPAMQLGSAFQKINFLRDLNADYHSLGRTYFPGVDLKGFDEKTKAAIEADIDVDFAAGFEGIKQLPKGARFGVYIAYVYYYSLFKKIRKTHCDIILSKRVRISNKRKYGLLISSYLRHTINWI
;
A
#
# COMPACT_ATOMS: atom_id res chain seq x y z
N LEU A 1 12.96 -9.39 4.45
CA LEU A 1 12.61 -8.14 3.76
C LEU A 1 12.11 -8.47 2.36
N GLY A 2 10.84 -8.21 2.09
CA GLY A 2 10.26 -8.26 0.75
C GLY A 2 10.73 -7.10 -0.13
N SER A 3 10.56 -7.23 -1.43
CA SER A 3 11.07 -6.26 -2.42
C SER A 3 10.56 -4.83 -2.20
N ALA A 4 9.28 -4.66 -1.84
CA ALA A 4 8.71 -3.33 -1.62
C ALA A 4 9.15 -2.67 -0.31
N GLU A 5 9.42 -3.47 0.73
CA GLU A 5 9.95 -2.97 2.01
C GLU A 5 11.34 -2.37 1.78
N VAL A 6 12.18 -3.05 0.99
CA VAL A 6 13.52 -2.54 0.60
C VAL A 6 13.41 -1.23 -0.19
N VAL A 7 12.49 -1.13 -1.15
CA VAL A 7 12.27 0.12 -1.90
C VAL A 7 11.82 1.24 -0.98
N GLY A 8 10.92 0.97 -0.03
CA GLY A 8 10.49 1.93 0.99
C GLY A 8 11.66 2.47 1.80
N LEU A 9 12.59 1.61 2.21
CA LEU A 9 13.80 1.99 2.94
C LEU A 9 14.77 2.82 2.07
N MET A 10 14.96 2.46 0.80
CA MET A 10 15.76 3.25 -0.13
C MET A 10 15.19 4.66 -0.30
N CYS A 11 13.87 4.79 -0.45
CA CYS A 11 13.19 6.08 -0.51
C CYS A 11 13.34 6.86 0.81
N LEU A 12 13.16 6.20 1.96
CA LEU A 12 13.30 6.83 3.26
C LEU A 12 14.69 7.44 3.45
N LYS A 13 15.76 6.73 3.07
CA LYS A 13 17.14 7.21 3.16
C LYS A 13 17.35 8.53 2.41
N VAL A 14 16.71 8.67 1.24
CA VAL A 14 16.70 9.92 0.46
C VAL A 14 15.84 10.98 1.12
N PHE A 15 14.64 10.63 1.61
CA PHE A 15 13.71 11.58 2.22
C PHE A 15 14.25 12.24 3.49
N VAL A 16 15.06 11.52 4.26
CA VAL A 16 15.71 12.04 5.49
C VAL A 16 17.12 12.60 5.23
N ASP A 17 17.50 12.77 3.96
CA ASP A 17 18.80 13.31 3.55
C ASP A 17 19.99 12.60 4.22
N GLY A 18 19.91 11.26 4.30
CA GLY A 18 20.94 10.44 4.91
C GLY A 18 20.99 10.43 6.45
N ASN A 19 20.18 11.25 7.15
CA ASN A 19 20.14 11.29 8.62
C ASN A 19 19.79 9.91 9.22
N GLU A 20 20.74 9.32 9.94
CA GLU A 20 20.61 7.94 10.47
C GLU A 20 19.60 7.83 11.61
N GLU A 21 19.53 8.81 12.52
CA GLU A 21 18.59 8.80 13.64
C GLU A 21 17.15 8.80 13.11
N ARG A 22 16.86 9.73 12.20
CA ARG A 22 15.56 9.85 11.52
C ARG A 22 15.24 8.63 10.67
N TYR A 23 16.25 8.02 10.05
CA TYR A 23 16.09 6.80 9.27
C TYR A 23 15.64 5.65 10.18
N GLU A 24 16.34 5.39 11.28
CA GLU A 24 16.00 4.31 12.20
C GLU A 24 14.65 4.53 12.90
N GLU A 25 14.30 5.78 13.25
CA GLU A 25 12.96 6.13 13.78
C GLU A 25 11.81 5.76 12.82
N LEU A 26 12.01 5.96 11.52
CA LEU A 26 10.97 5.83 10.50
C LEU A 26 11.06 4.53 9.69
N LYS A 27 12.05 3.69 9.98
CA LYS A 27 12.35 2.44 9.27
C LYS A 27 11.18 1.48 9.28
N GLU A 28 10.67 1.16 10.47
CA GLU A 28 9.54 0.25 10.65
C GLU A 28 8.28 0.75 9.94
N PRO A 29 7.77 1.98 10.16
CA PRO A 29 6.57 2.44 9.45
C PRO A 29 6.78 2.56 7.93
N ALA A 30 8.00 2.83 7.45
CA ALA A 30 8.31 2.81 6.01
C ALA A 30 8.25 1.39 5.43
N MET A 31 8.77 0.38 6.15
CA MET A 31 8.66 -1.02 5.77
C MET A 31 7.21 -1.48 5.74
N GLN A 32 6.42 -1.16 6.77
CA GLN A 32 4.99 -1.50 6.84
C GLN A 32 4.23 -0.88 5.67
N LEU A 33 4.46 0.39 5.35
CA LEU A 33 3.83 1.03 4.20
C LEU A 33 4.20 0.32 2.87
N GLY A 34 5.47 -0.04 2.70
CA GLY A 34 5.93 -0.82 1.54
C GLY A 34 5.26 -2.20 1.45
N SER A 35 5.16 -2.90 2.58
CA SER A 35 4.50 -4.20 2.71
C SER A 35 3.02 -4.11 2.31
N ALA A 36 2.29 -3.13 2.86
CA ALA A 36 0.91 -2.84 2.50
C ALA A 36 0.69 -2.57 1.00
N PHE A 37 1.53 -1.72 0.37
CA PHE A 37 1.44 -1.45 -1.06
C PHE A 37 1.64 -2.72 -1.89
N GLN A 38 2.55 -3.57 -1.46
CA GLN A 38 2.85 -4.82 -2.14
C GLN A 38 1.71 -5.83 -2.01
N LYS A 39 1.16 -6.01 -0.80
CA LYS A 39 -0.02 -6.87 -0.55
C LYS A 39 -1.22 -6.42 -1.39
N ILE A 40 -1.46 -5.11 -1.50
CA ILE A 40 -2.49 -4.56 -2.40
C ILE A 40 -2.18 -4.84 -3.87
N ASN A 41 -0.94 -4.68 -4.31
CA ASN A 41 -0.56 -4.99 -5.69
C ASN A 41 -0.85 -6.46 -6.02
N PHE A 42 -0.53 -7.38 -5.10
CA PHE A 42 -0.85 -8.80 -5.26
C PHE A 42 -2.36 -9.05 -5.34
N LEU A 43 -3.14 -8.55 -4.39
CA LEU A 43 -4.60 -8.73 -4.42
C LEU A 43 -5.21 -8.16 -5.70
N ARG A 44 -4.71 -7.02 -6.19
CA ARG A 44 -5.19 -6.42 -7.41
C ARG A 44 -4.91 -7.29 -8.65
N ASP A 45 -3.76 -7.94 -8.67
CA ASP A 45 -3.18 -8.63 -9.83
C ASP A 45 -3.34 -10.16 -9.74
N LEU A 46 -4.06 -10.66 -8.72
CA LEU A 46 -4.20 -12.07 -8.37
C LEU A 46 -4.68 -12.99 -9.50
N ASN A 47 -5.55 -12.49 -10.40
CA ASN A 47 -5.96 -13.24 -11.59
C ASN A 47 -4.77 -13.67 -12.46
N ALA A 48 -3.81 -12.76 -12.71
CA ALA A 48 -2.64 -13.09 -13.50
C ALA A 48 -1.74 -14.08 -12.75
N ASP A 49 -1.54 -13.85 -11.45
CA ASP A 49 -0.67 -14.68 -10.62
C ASP A 49 -1.23 -16.11 -10.46
N TYR A 50 -2.55 -16.27 -10.28
CA TYR A 50 -3.23 -17.57 -10.18
C TYR A 50 -3.06 -18.43 -11.44
N HIS A 51 -3.11 -17.80 -12.62
CA HIS A 51 -3.01 -18.51 -13.89
C HIS A 51 -1.58 -18.72 -14.39
N SER A 52 -0.59 -17.98 -13.89
CA SER A 52 0.74 -17.95 -14.51
C SER A 52 1.94 -18.15 -13.59
N LEU A 53 1.81 -18.03 -12.26
CA LEU A 53 3.00 -17.98 -11.40
C LEU A 53 2.75 -18.72 -10.09
N GLY A 54 3.43 -19.86 -9.91
CA GLY A 54 3.54 -20.59 -8.63
C GLY A 54 4.35 -19.84 -7.57
N ARG A 55 4.10 -18.54 -7.39
CA ARG A 55 4.77 -17.66 -6.42
C ARG A 55 3.86 -17.44 -5.22
N THR A 56 4.29 -17.94 -4.07
CA THR A 56 3.59 -17.72 -2.80
C THR A 56 4.01 -16.38 -2.21
N TYR A 57 3.20 -15.34 -2.46
CA TYR A 57 3.48 -13.97 -2.02
C TYR A 57 3.03 -13.67 -0.59
N PHE A 58 2.21 -14.54 -0.02
CA PHE A 58 1.73 -14.47 1.35
C PHE A 58 2.22 -15.72 2.10
N PRO A 59 3.18 -15.58 3.03
CA PRO A 59 3.69 -16.71 3.80
C PRO A 59 2.54 -17.46 4.50
N GLY A 60 2.41 -18.77 4.25
CA GLY A 60 1.37 -19.59 4.87
C GLY A 60 -0.02 -19.50 4.24
N VAL A 61 -0.20 -18.78 3.13
CA VAL A 61 -1.46 -18.74 2.38
C VAL A 61 -1.34 -19.60 1.13
N ASP A 62 -2.15 -20.66 1.06
CA ASP A 62 -2.32 -21.42 -0.18
C ASP A 62 -3.25 -20.67 -1.13
N LEU A 63 -2.71 -20.19 -2.25
CA LEU A 63 -3.47 -19.48 -3.27
C LEU A 63 -4.51 -20.38 -3.97
N LYS A 64 -4.36 -21.72 -3.93
CA LYS A 64 -5.40 -22.65 -4.39
C LYS A 64 -6.64 -22.61 -3.49
N GLY A 65 -6.50 -22.13 -2.25
CA GLY A 65 -7.56 -21.92 -1.28
C GLY A 65 -7.94 -20.45 -1.08
N PHE A 66 -7.66 -19.57 -2.05
CA PHE A 66 -8.04 -18.16 -1.92
C PHE A 66 -9.57 -18.00 -1.86
N ASP A 67 -10.08 -17.76 -0.67
CA ASP A 67 -11.48 -17.58 -0.33
C ASP A 67 -11.69 -16.25 0.42
N GLU A 68 -12.93 -15.94 0.79
CA GLU A 68 -13.23 -14.72 1.54
C GLU A 68 -12.57 -14.69 2.93
N LYS A 69 -12.33 -15.85 3.56
CA LYS A 69 -11.64 -15.92 4.86
C LYS A 69 -10.18 -15.50 4.74
N THR A 70 -9.49 -16.05 3.75
CA THR A 70 -8.10 -15.73 3.43
C THR A 70 -7.96 -14.26 3.01
N LYS A 71 -8.88 -13.80 2.16
CA LYS A 71 -8.96 -12.39 1.76
C LYS A 71 -9.13 -11.48 2.97
N ALA A 72 -10.05 -11.79 3.89
CA ALA A 72 -10.27 -10.99 5.09
C ALA A 72 -9.05 -10.94 6.01
N ALA A 73 -8.30 -12.04 6.14
CA ALA A 73 -7.06 -12.07 6.92
C ALA A 73 -5.98 -11.15 6.31
N ILE A 74 -5.80 -11.20 4.98
CA ILE A 74 -4.88 -10.30 4.27
C ILE A 74 -5.34 -8.84 4.39
N GLU A 75 -6.65 -8.58 4.29
CA GLU A 75 -7.20 -7.23 4.46
C GLU A 75 -6.91 -6.67 5.86
N ALA A 76 -7.07 -7.47 6.91
CA ALA A 76 -6.78 -7.05 8.29
C ALA A 76 -5.29 -6.70 8.47
N ASP A 77 -4.40 -7.50 7.91
CA ASP A 77 -2.95 -7.27 7.93
C ASP A 77 -2.57 -5.98 7.15
N ILE A 78 -3.19 -5.74 5.99
CA ILE A 78 -3.04 -4.48 5.25
C ILE A 78 -3.52 -3.27 6.08
N ASP A 79 -4.65 -3.39 6.79
CA ASP A 79 -5.18 -2.28 7.62
C ASP A 79 -4.18 -1.88 8.73
N VAL A 80 -3.54 -2.85 9.39
CA VAL A 80 -2.50 -2.60 10.41
C VAL A 80 -1.31 -1.85 9.80
N ASP A 81 -0.79 -2.35 8.68
CA ASP A 81 0.33 -1.73 7.99
C ASP A 81 0.00 -0.31 7.48
N PHE A 82 -1.22 -0.09 6.97
CA PHE A 82 -1.69 1.23 6.55
C PHE A 82 -1.81 2.22 7.72
N ALA A 83 -2.21 1.76 8.90
CA ALA A 83 -2.31 2.62 10.07
C ALA A 83 -0.92 3.08 10.50
N ALA A 84 0.03 2.15 10.64
CA ALA A 84 1.40 2.49 11.03
C ALA A 84 2.13 3.32 9.96
N GLY A 85 1.97 2.97 8.68
CA GLY A 85 2.52 3.73 7.55
C GLY A 85 2.00 5.18 7.51
N PHE A 86 0.74 5.42 7.90
CA PHE A 86 0.20 6.78 7.99
C PHE A 86 0.87 7.60 9.09
N GLU A 87 1.10 7.02 10.27
CA GLU A 87 1.82 7.69 11.34
C GLU A 87 3.28 8.00 10.94
N GLY A 88 3.93 7.11 10.17
CA GLY A 88 5.23 7.40 9.57
C GLY A 88 5.20 8.56 8.58
N ILE A 89 4.17 8.63 7.72
CA ILE A 89 4.02 9.72 6.75
C ILE A 89 3.94 11.09 7.43
N LYS A 90 3.15 11.22 8.50
CA LYS A 90 3.03 12.50 9.24
C LYS A 90 4.38 13.00 9.76
N GLN A 91 5.26 12.08 10.11
CA GLN A 91 6.58 12.39 10.65
C GLN A 91 7.62 12.66 9.56
N LEU A 92 7.37 12.35 8.28
CA LEU A 92 8.31 12.62 7.20
C LEU A 92 8.63 14.13 7.07
N PRO A 93 9.84 14.49 6.58
CA PRO A 93 10.16 15.86 6.22
C PRO A 93 9.14 16.44 5.22
N LYS A 94 8.83 17.73 5.37
CA LYS A 94 7.77 18.42 4.59
C LYS A 94 7.93 18.23 3.08
N GLY A 95 9.17 18.21 2.58
CA GLY A 95 9.46 18.04 1.15
C GLY A 95 9.05 16.68 0.57
N ALA A 96 9.04 15.61 1.38
CA ALA A 96 8.67 14.27 0.94
C ALA A 96 7.23 13.89 1.31
N ARG A 97 6.72 14.43 2.43
CA ARG A 97 5.44 14.04 3.05
C ARG A 97 4.27 14.03 2.07
N PHE A 98 4.11 15.10 1.29
CA PHE A 98 2.96 15.24 0.39
C PHE A 98 2.96 14.18 -0.73
N GLY A 99 4.14 13.92 -1.32
CA GLY A 99 4.28 12.90 -2.38
C GLY A 99 3.92 11.51 -1.87
N VAL A 100 4.43 11.14 -0.69
CA VAL A 100 4.13 9.84 -0.07
C VAL A 100 2.66 9.76 0.34
N TYR A 101 2.08 10.85 0.85
CA TYR A 101 0.66 10.91 1.20
C TYR A 101 -0.26 10.73 -0.02
N ILE A 102 0.10 11.26 -1.19
CA ILE A 102 -0.67 11.01 -2.42
C ILE A 102 -0.67 9.51 -2.76
N ALA A 103 0.50 8.87 -2.70
CA ALA A 103 0.61 7.43 -2.96
C ALA A 103 -0.24 6.63 -1.97
N TYR A 104 -0.19 6.99 -0.68
CA TYR A 104 -1.01 6.42 0.38
C TYR A 104 -2.51 6.51 0.06
N VAL A 105 -3.01 7.71 -0.26
CA VAL A 105 -4.43 7.93 -0.57
C VAL A 105 -4.88 7.13 -1.79
N TYR A 106 -4.04 7.08 -2.83
CA TYR A 106 -4.31 6.28 -4.01
C TYR A 106 -4.44 4.79 -3.67
N TYR A 107 -3.46 4.21 -2.99
CA TYR A 107 -3.47 2.81 -2.61
C TYR A 107 -4.60 2.49 -1.64
N TYR A 108 -4.90 3.36 -0.68
CA TYR A 108 -6.02 3.18 0.24
C TYR A 108 -7.37 3.18 -0.49
N SER A 109 -7.56 4.03 -1.51
CA SER A 109 -8.77 3.97 -2.33
C SER A 109 -8.84 2.70 -3.19
N LEU A 110 -7.70 2.12 -3.58
CA LEU A 110 -7.65 0.87 -4.33
C LEU A 110 -8.03 -0.28 -3.39
N PHE A 111 -7.46 -0.28 -2.19
CA PHE A 111 -7.75 -1.23 -1.15
C PHE A 111 -9.23 -1.24 -0.78
N LYS A 112 -9.85 -0.07 -0.56
CA LYS A 112 -11.30 0.05 -0.36
C LYS A 112 -12.14 -0.56 -1.47
N LYS A 113 -11.65 -0.51 -2.72
CA LYS A 113 -12.33 -1.15 -3.85
C LYS A 113 -12.16 -2.68 -3.79
N ILE A 114 -10.96 -3.16 -3.49
CA ILE A 114 -10.67 -4.59 -3.32
C ILE A 114 -11.53 -5.19 -2.20
N ARG A 115 -11.64 -4.53 -1.03
CA ARG A 115 -12.48 -4.98 0.09
C ARG A 115 -13.94 -5.22 -0.30
N LYS A 116 -14.46 -4.37 -1.19
CA LYS A 116 -15.85 -4.45 -1.69
C LYS A 116 -16.03 -5.41 -2.86
N THR A 117 -14.96 -6.02 -3.35
CA THR A 117 -14.98 -6.91 -4.51
C THR A 117 -14.91 -8.36 -3.99
N HIS A 118 -15.83 -9.22 -4.43
CA HIS A 118 -15.81 -10.64 -4.05
C HIS A 118 -14.54 -11.35 -4.56
N CYS A 119 -14.04 -12.36 -3.84
CA CYS A 119 -12.81 -13.08 -4.15
C CYS A 119 -12.83 -13.67 -5.57
N ASP A 120 -13.97 -14.22 -6.01
CA ASP A 120 -14.13 -14.77 -7.38
C ASP A 120 -13.91 -13.71 -8.47
N ILE A 121 -14.32 -12.47 -8.17
CA ILE A 121 -14.15 -11.35 -9.10
C ILE A 121 -12.66 -10.94 -9.13
N ILE A 122 -11.98 -10.97 -7.99
CA ILE A 122 -10.54 -10.69 -7.90
C ILE A 122 -9.73 -11.76 -8.66
N LEU A 123 -10.13 -13.03 -8.55
CA LEU A 123 -9.52 -14.15 -9.25
C LEU A 123 -9.79 -14.14 -10.76
N SER A 124 -10.88 -13.53 -11.22
CA SER A 124 -11.26 -13.50 -12.65
C SER A 124 -10.80 -12.25 -13.39
N LYS A 125 -10.56 -11.14 -12.71
CA LYS A 125 -10.08 -9.91 -13.35
C LYS A 125 -9.28 -9.00 -12.43
N ARG A 126 -8.36 -8.27 -13.05
CA ARG A 126 -7.58 -7.23 -12.38
C ARG A 126 -8.47 -6.08 -11.86
N VAL A 127 -8.38 -5.78 -10.56
CA VAL A 127 -9.08 -4.64 -9.96
C VAL A 127 -8.36 -3.34 -10.31
N ARG A 128 -9.03 -2.24 -10.64
CA ARG A 128 -8.37 -0.94 -10.90
C ARG A 128 -9.22 0.24 -10.44
N ILE A 129 -8.60 1.36 -10.07
CA ILE A 129 -9.30 2.64 -9.93
C ILE A 129 -9.36 3.32 -11.31
N SER A 130 -10.50 3.91 -11.66
CA SER A 130 -10.65 4.68 -12.90
C SER A 130 -9.82 5.97 -12.86
N ASN A 131 -9.35 6.44 -14.02
CA ASN A 131 -8.53 7.65 -14.10
C ASN A 131 -9.24 8.88 -13.52
N LYS A 132 -10.55 9.05 -13.77
CA LYS A 132 -11.37 10.12 -13.16
C LYS A 132 -11.26 10.15 -11.63
N ARG A 133 -11.34 8.97 -11.00
CA ARG A 133 -11.21 8.86 -9.54
C ARG A 133 -9.77 9.08 -9.07
N LYS A 134 -8.76 8.68 -9.84
CA LYS A 134 -7.35 9.05 -9.55
C LYS A 134 -7.15 10.56 -9.53
N TYR A 135 -7.67 11.29 -10.52
CA TYR A 135 -7.62 12.75 -10.56
C TYR A 135 -8.38 13.39 -9.39
N GLY A 136 -9.57 12.89 -9.07
CA GLY A 136 -10.32 13.36 -7.90
C GLY A 136 -9.55 13.18 -6.58
N LEU A 137 -8.86 12.05 -6.40
CA LEU A 137 -8.01 11.82 -5.23
C LEU A 137 -6.85 12.82 -5.19
N LEU A 138 -6.13 13.01 -6.30
CA LEU A 138 -5.05 13.99 -6.41
C LEU A 138 -5.49 15.41 -6.02
N ILE A 139 -6.61 15.88 -6.59
CA ILE A 139 -7.16 17.20 -6.28
C ILE A 139 -7.55 17.28 -4.81
N SER A 140 -8.22 16.26 -4.26
CA SER A 140 -8.63 16.25 -2.85
C SER A 140 -7.45 16.21 -1.86
N SER A 141 -6.36 15.53 -2.22
CA SER A 141 -5.14 15.49 -1.41
C SER A 141 -4.43 16.83 -1.46
N TYR A 142 -4.36 17.47 -2.64
CA TYR A 142 -3.81 18.80 -2.80
C TYR A 142 -4.56 19.86 -1.98
N LEU A 143 -5.89 19.81 -1.98
CA LEU A 143 -6.71 20.70 -1.14
C LEU A 143 -6.47 20.49 0.36
N ARG A 144 -6.38 19.24 0.84
CA ARG A 144 -6.06 18.97 2.25
C ARG A 144 -4.67 19.46 2.66
N HIS A 145 -3.69 19.32 1.78
CA HIS A 145 -2.33 19.82 2.02
C HIS A 145 -2.29 21.35 2.08
N THR A 146 -2.97 22.03 1.15
CA THR A 146 -3.04 23.50 1.13
C THR A 146 -3.79 24.09 2.33
N ILE A 147 -4.66 23.31 2.98
CA ILE A 147 -5.39 23.68 4.20
C ILE A 147 -4.57 23.30 5.48
N ASN A 148 -3.29 22.94 5.35
CA ASN A 148 -2.37 22.65 6.47
C ASN A 148 -2.82 21.46 7.35
N TRP A 149 -3.60 20.53 6.80
CA TRP A 149 -4.13 19.38 7.55
C TRP A 149 -3.14 18.22 7.70
N ILE A 150 -2.00 18.28 7.00
CA ILE A 150 -0.90 17.30 6.95
C ILE A 150 0.43 18.04 6.90
#